data_AF-A0A183FI73-F1
#
_entry.id   AF-A0A183FI73-F1
#
_cell.length_a   1.000
_cell.length_b   1.000
_cell.length_c   1.000
_cell.angle_alpha   90.00
_cell.angle_beta   90.00
_cell.angle_gamma   90.00
#
_symmetry.space_group_name_H-M   'P 1'
#
loop_
_entity.id
_entity.type
_entity.pdbx_description
1 polymer ?
#
loop_
_entity_poly.entity_id
_entity_poly.type
_entity_poly.pdbx_seq_one_letter_code
_entity_poly.pdbx_strand_id
1 'polypeptide(L)'
;MAKLGKMQTSINEELSVNISLSDDAMKLAYANYGDYINGDNARFLMDHWSQIISERGQRLRLAVQKASFHGLTSHRAIGRAIFSYEDFPWHKIAAILAGEWSAYHEAVSTIAGNPYYGFNKDLGKVSSANYRTLTWVAWEVLTCGSPGDAISGYKGVTRTPQEQTRLERIISNYFRARNAYLSSDEPEDTAAMEIDKQKVVDLKTLMSQCGKLFQ
;
A
#
# COMPACT_ATOMS: atom_id res chain seq x y z
N MET A 1 -10.38 2.34 -19.89
CA MET A 1 -10.24 3.20 -21.08
C MET A 1 -10.36 4.70 -20.78
N ALA A 2 -11.35 5.18 -20.02
CA ALA A 2 -11.51 6.63 -19.74
C ALA A 2 -10.37 7.32 -18.94
N LYS A 3 -9.53 6.57 -18.21
CA LYS A 3 -8.43 7.12 -17.39
C LYS A 3 -7.18 7.51 -18.20
N LEU A 4 -6.81 6.73 -19.22
CA LEU A 4 -5.62 6.98 -20.06
C LEU A 4 -5.83 8.18 -20.98
N GLY A 5 -7.00 8.27 -21.63
CA GLY A 5 -7.35 9.44 -22.46
C GLY A 5 -7.34 10.74 -21.65
N LYS A 6 -7.94 10.76 -20.46
CA LYS A 6 -7.89 11.93 -19.55
C LYS A 6 -6.46 12.32 -19.17
N MET A 7 -5.61 11.34 -18.86
CA MET A 7 -4.21 11.59 -18.50
C MET A 7 -3.41 12.14 -19.68
N GLN A 8 -3.60 11.60 -20.87
CA GLN A 8 -2.95 12.09 -22.10
C GLN A 8 -3.38 13.52 -22.41
N THR A 9 -4.67 13.86 -22.34
CA THR A 9 -5.15 15.23 -22.55
C THR A 9 -4.48 16.21 -21.59
N SER A 10 -4.44 15.90 -20.29
CA SER A 10 -3.79 16.79 -19.32
C SER A 10 -2.27 16.90 -19.50
N ILE A 11 -1.59 15.83 -19.93
CA ILE A 11 -0.14 15.87 -20.23
C ILE A 11 0.12 16.75 -21.45
N ASN A 12 -0.71 16.64 -22.49
CA ASN A 12 -0.58 17.43 -23.71
C ASN A 12 -0.83 18.91 -23.45
N GLU A 13 -1.81 19.24 -22.60
CA GLU A 13 -2.07 20.60 -22.12
C GLU A 13 -0.88 21.15 -21.32
N GLU A 14 -0.35 20.38 -20.37
CA GLU A 14 0.80 20.78 -19.52
C GLU A 14 2.08 21.01 -20.31
N LEU A 15 2.38 20.12 -21.27
CA LEU A 15 3.62 20.17 -22.02
C LEU A 15 3.52 21.00 -23.31
N SER A 16 2.31 21.39 -23.72
CA SER A 16 2.05 22.06 -25.01
C SER A 16 2.58 21.27 -26.21
N VAL A 17 2.65 19.94 -26.10
CA VAL A 17 3.02 19.00 -27.18
C VAL A 17 1.95 17.93 -27.30
N ASN A 18 1.70 17.49 -28.53
CA ASN A 18 0.77 16.41 -28.79
C ASN A 18 1.47 15.06 -28.65
N ILE A 19 1.46 14.50 -27.44
CA ILE A 19 1.95 13.14 -27.17
C ILE A 19 0.80 12.17 -27.36
N SER A 20 1.03 11.12 -28.15
CA SER A 20 0.11 9.98 -28.30
C SER A 20 0.55 8.83 -27.40
N LEU A 21 -0.20 8.57 -26.33
CA LEU A 21 0.01 7.45 -25.42
C LEU A 21 -1.04 6.38 -25.73
N SER A 22 -0.96 5.77 -26.91
CA SER A 22 -1.85 4.66 -27.27
C SER A 22 -1.50 3.38 -26.50
N ASP A 23 -2.49 2.53 -26.24
CA ASP A 23 -2.26 1.22 -25.62
C ASP A 23 -1.23 0.38 -26.39
N ASP A 24 -1.23 0.48 -27.72
CA ASP A 24 -0.31 -0.26 -28.57
C ASP A 24 1.12 0.30 -28.50
N ALA A 25 1.28 1.62 -28.43
CA ALA A 25 2.59 2.23 -28.21
C ALA A 25 3.15 1.86 -26.83
N MET A 26 2.31 1.82 -25.80
CA MET A 26 2.70 1.41 -24.45
C MET A 26 3.08 -0.07 -24.39
N LYS A 27 2.31 -0.95 -25.03
CA LYS A 27 2.65 -2.38 -25.14
C LYS A 27 3.95 -2.58 -25.91
N LEU A 28 4.16 -1.85 -27.00
CA LEU A 28 5.37 -1.92 -27.81
C LEU A 28 6.59 -1.43 -27.02
N ALA A 29 6.45 -0.32 -26.27
CA ALA A 29 7.50 0.17 -25.39
C ALA A 29 7.82 -0.84 -24.29
N TYR A 30 6.81 -1.42 -23.65
CA TYR A 30 7.01 -2.46 -22.63
C TYR A 30 7.65 -3.72 -23.21
N ALA A 31 7.22 -4.18 -24.39
CA ALA A 31 7.80 -5.36 -25.04
C ALA A 31 9.27 -5.17 -25.42
N ASN A 32 9.66 -3.95 -25.83
CA ASN A 32 11.04 -3.67 -26.24
C ASN A 32 11.97 -3.35 -25.06
N TYR A 33 11.47 -2.71 -24.00
CA TYR A 33 12.31 -2.18 -22.92
C TYR A 33 12.01 -2.76 -21.54
N GLY A 34 10.82 -3.30 -21.30
CA GLY A 34 10.33 -3.72 -19.99
C GLY A 34 11.20 -4.81 -19.35
N ASP A 35 11.65 -5.79 -20.12
CA ASP A 35 12.50 -6.89 -19.63
C ASP A 35 13.90 -6.47 -19.17
N TYR A 36 14.32 -5.26 -19.56
CA TYR A 36 15.59 -4.67 -19.19
C TYR A 36 15.49 -3.78 -17.94
N ILE A 37 14.28 -3.55 -17.41
CA ILE A 37 14.08 -2.76 -16.18
C ILE A 37 13.92 -3.75 -15.01
N ASN A 38 14.81 -3.66 -14.03
CA ASN A 38 14.84 -4.54 -12.87
C ASN A 38 15.17 -3.80 -11.56
N GLY A 39 15.24 -4.51 -10.43
CA GLY A 39 15.51 -3.90 -9.12
C GLY A 39 16.86 -3.18 -9.02
N ASP A 40 17.84 -3.55 -9.86
CA ASP A 40 19.20 -2.98 -9.84
C ASP A 40 19.25 -1.62 -10.56
N ASN A 41 18.51 -1.47 -11.66
CA ASN A 41 18.58 -0.28 -12.50
C ASN A 41 17.33 0.63 -12.45
N ALA A 42 16.22 0.17 -11.88
CA ALA A 42 14.98 0.93 -11.84
C ALA A 42 15.14 2.28 -11.14
N ARG A 43 15.92 2.35 -10.05
CA ARG A 43 16.23 3.62 -9.37
C ARG A 43 16.86 4.62 -10.34
N PHE A 44 17.96 4.21 -10.97
CA PHE A 44 18.71 5.04 -11.91
C PHE A 44 17.82 5.53 -13.05
N LEU A 45 16.99 4.66 -13.63
CA LEU A 45 16.08 5.02 -14.72
C LEU A 45 15.01 6.02 -14.28
N MET A 46 14.40 5.82 -13.12
CA MET A 46 13.36 6.72 -12.61
C MET A 46 13.92 8.09 -12.23
N ASP A 47 15.13 8.14 -11.68
CA ASP A 47 15.85 9.38 -11.39
C ASP A 47 16.20 10.12 -12.70
N HIS A 48 16.72 9.39 -13.68
CA HIS A 48 17.05 9.93 -15.00
C HIS A 48 15.83 10.50 -15.73
N TRP A 49 14.71 9.77 -15.75
CA TRP A 49 13.46 10.26 -16.35
C TRP A 49 12.93 11.48 -15.62
N SER A 50 12.99 11.50 -14.28
CA SER A 50 12.56 12.67 -13.51
C SER A 50 13.34 13.94 -13.86
N GLN A 51 14.63 13.81 -14.23
CA GLN A 51 15.47 14.92 -14.66
C GLN A 51 15.18 15.39 -16.10
N ILE A 52 14.90 14.46 -17.03
CA ILE A 52 14.60 14.79 -18.44
C ILE A 52 13.20 15.39 -18.58
N ILE A 53 12.24 14.95 -17.77
CA ILE A 53 10.90 15.51 -17.82
C ILE A 53 10.95 16.97 -17.36
N SER A 54 10.52 17.86 -18.26
CA SER A 54 10.37 19.29 -18.02
C SER A 54 9.58 19.57 -16.74
N GLU A 55 9.91 20.67 -16.05
CA GLU A 55 9.19 21.10 -14.84
C GLU A 55 7.70 21.34 -15.08
N ARG A 56 7.31 21.66 -16.33
CA ARG A 56 5.90 21.82 -16.72
C ARG A 56 5.13 20.48 -16.74
N GLY A 57 5.83 19.36 -16.93
CA GLY A 57 5.25 18.01 -16.99
C GLY A 57 5.04 17.37 -15.62
N GLN A 58 4.40 18.09 -14.70
CA GLN A 58 4.26 17.63 -13.31
C GLN A 58 3.52 16.30 -13.21
N ARG A 59 2.49 16.06 -14.03
CA ARG A 59 1.78 14.77 -14.02
C ARG A 59 2.65 13.60 -14.45
N LEU A 60 3.53 13.81 -15.43
CA LEU A 60 4.43 12.78 -15.90
C LEU A 60 5.52 12.50 -14.86
N ARG A 61 6.07 13.54 -14.21
CA ARG A 61 6.96 13.38 -13.06
C ARG A 61 6.29 12.60 -11.92
N LEU A 62 5.06 12.96 -11.57
CA LEU A 62 4.30 12.24 -10.54
C LEU A 62 4.03 10.79 -10.94
N ALA A 63 3.80 10.49 -12.21
CA ALA A 63 3.63 9.12 -12.69
C ALA A 63 4.93 8.29 -12.53
N VAL A 64 6.08 8.87 -12.90
CA VAL A 64 7.41 8.26 -12.70
C VAL A 64 7.69 8.05 -11.20
N GLN A 65 7.41 9.04 -10.37
CA GLN A 65 7.56 8.92 -8.92
C GLN A 65 6.62 7.86 -8.34
N LYS A 66 5.37 7.77 -8.82
CA LYS A 66 4.41 6.73 -8.42
C LYS A 66 4.77 5.34 -8.93
N ALA A 67 5.68 5.22 -9.89
CA ALA A 67 6.23 3.92 -10.30
C ALA A 67 7.16 3.33 -9.23
N SER A 68 7.68 4.16 -8.31
CA SER A 68 8.25 3.63 -7.07
C SER A 68 7.20 2.81 -6.31
N PHE A 69 7.63 1.71 -5.70
CA PHE A 69 6.78 0.70 -5.07
C PHE A 69 5.87 -0.09 -6.04
N HIS A 70 6.12 -0.05 -7.35
CA HIS A 70 5.54 -1.02 -8.27
C HIS A 70 5.82 -2.45 -7.78
N GLY A 71 4.85 -3.35 -7.93
CA GLY A 71 4.95 -4.73 -7.44
C GLY A 71 4.85 -4.89 -5.91
N LEU A 72 4.85 -3.80 -5.13
CA LEU A 72 4.84 -3.81 -3.66
C LEU A 72 3.52 -3.29 -3.06
N THR A 73 2.45 -3.19 -3.85
CA THR A 73 1.16 -2.62 -3.40
C THR A 73 0.59 -3.36 -2.19
N SER A 74 0.57 -4.70 -2.19
CA SER A 74 0.13 -5.48 -1.03
C SER A 74 0.96 -5.19 0.22
N HIS A 75 2.29 -5.12 0.05
CA HIS A 75 3.21 -4.84 1.14
C HIS A 75 2.96 -3.46 1.77
N ARG A 76 2.79 -2.45 0.90
CA ARG A 76 2.48 -1.07 1.32
C ARG A 76 1.11 -0.98 1.97
N ALA A 77 0.11 -1.71 1.48
CA ALA A 77 -1.22 -1.71 2.08
C ALA A 77 -1.20 -2.27 3.51
N ILE A 78 -0.50 -3.39 3.74
CA ILE A 78 -0.32 -3.96 5.08
C ILE A 78 0.39 -2.97 6.00
N GLY A 79 1.54 -2.43 5.56
CA GLY A 79 2.31 -1.49 6.38
C GLY A 79 1.52 -0.23 6.72
N ARG A 80 0.79 0.32 5.73
CA ARG A 80 -0.09 1.46 5.94
C ARG A 80 -1.24 1.15 6.89
N ALA A 81 -1.87 -0.02 6.78
CA ALA A 81 -2.98 -0.40 7.67
C ALA A 81 -2.50 -0.50 9.12
N ILE A 82 -1.36 -1.16 9.34
CA ILE A 82 -0.74 -1.30 10.67
C ILE A 82 -0.40 0.09 11.24
N PHE A 83 0.18 0.98 10.44
CA PHE A 83 0.53 2.33 10.87
C PHE A 83 -0.69 3.24 11.10
N SER A 84 -1.74 3.11 10.29
CA SER A 84 -2.92 4.00 10.38
C SER A 84 -3.91 3.57 11.47
N TYR A 85 -3.85 2.30 11.90
CA TYR A 85 -4.75 1.68 12.87
C TYR A 85 -3.93 0.89 13.89
N GLU A 86 -3.09 1.61 14.65
CA GLU A 86 -2.19 1.01 15.65
C GLU A 86 -2.95 0.26 16.76
N ASP A 87 -4.14 0.75 17.12
CA ASP A 87 -5.05 0.21 18.13
C ASP A 87 -5.88 -0.99 17.64
N PHE A 88 -5.85 -1.28 16.33
CA PHE A 88 -6.49 -2.47 15.79
C PHE A 88 -5.85 -3.73 16.37
N PRO A 89 -6.62 -4.79 16.69
CA PRO A 89 -6.10 -6.00 17.35
C PRO A 89 -5.27 -6.90 16.40
N TRP A 90 -4.17 -6.37 15.84
CA TRP A 90 -3.25 -7.07 14.94
C TRP A 90 -2.70 -8.36 15.53
N HIS A 91 -2.50 -8.43 16.84
CA HIS A 91 -2.09 -9.65 17.54
C HIS A 91 -3.06 -10.82 17.32
N LYS A 92 -4.37 -10.56 17.22
CA LYS A 92 -5.37 -11.61 16.91
C LYS A 92 -5.25 -12.07 15.47
N ILE A 93 -4.97 -11.15 14.55
CA ILE A 93 -4.71 -11.47 13.14
C ILE A 93 -3.44 -12.31 13.00
N ALA A 94 -2.36 -11.90 13.65
CA ALA A 94 -1.09 -12.62 13.67
C ALA A 94 -1.24 -14.04 14.24
N ALA A 95 -2.08 -14.23 15.26
CA ALA A 95 -2.36 -15.55 15.81
C ALA A 95 -3.17 -16.45 14.84
N ILE A 96 -4.10 -15.88 14.06
CA ILE A 96 -4.91 -16.62 13.08
C ILE A 96 -4.09 -16.94 11.82
N LEU A 97 -3.29 -15.98 11.37
CA LEU A 97 -2.54 -16.02 10.11
C LEU A 97 -1.04 -16.11 10.36
N ALA A 98 -0.60 -16.95 11.30
CA ALA A 98 0.79 -16.99 11.75
C ALA A 98 1.80 -17.21 10.61
N GLY A 99 1.47 -18.07 9.64
CA GLY A 99 2.31 -18.30 8.46
C GLY A 99 2.43 -17.06 7.56
N GLU A 100 1.31 -16.43 7.21
CA GLU A 100 1.32 -15.21 6.39
C GLU A 100 1.97 -14.03 7.11
N TRP A 101 1.81 -13.95 8.44
CA TRP A 101 2.44 -12.93 9.27
C TRP A 101 3.95 -13.08 9.28
N SER A 102 4.46 -14.31 9.46
CA SER A 102 5.88 -14.61 9.37
C SER A 102 6.44 -14.29 7.98
N ALA A 103 5.72 -14.66 6.91
CA ALA A 103 6.12 -14.37 5.54
C ALA A 103 6.17 -12.87 5.26
N TYR A 104 5.20 -12.10 5.76
CA TYR A 104 5.22 -10.65 5.67
C TYR A 104 6.41 -10.04 6.41
N HIS A 105 6.74 -10.55 7.60
CA HIS A 105 7.92 -10.10 8.35
C HIS A 105 9.23 -10.33 7.57
N GLU A 106 9.36 -11.50 6.95
CA GLU A 106 10.50 -11.80 6.07
C GLU A 106 10.52 -10.88 4.85
N ALA A 107 9.36 -10.57 4.27
CA ALA A 107 9.24 -9.64 3.16
C ALA A 107 9.67 -8.21 3.54
N VAL A 108 9.27 -7.71 4.72
CA VAL A 108 9.73 -6.42 5.28
C VAL A 108 11.25 -6.40 5.40
N SER A 109 11.83 -7.44 5.99
CA SER A 109 13.28 -7.55 6.16
C SER A 109 14.02 -7.64 4.83
N THR A 110 13.44 -8.30 3.83
CA THR A 110 14.07 -8.51 2.52
C THR A 110 14.03 -7.25 1.65
N ILE A 111 12.91 -6.52 1.68
CA ILE A 111 12.78 -5.25 0.97
C ILE A 111 13.75 -4.21 1.55
N ALA A 112 13.95 -4.23 2.88
CA ALA A 112 14.96 -3.42 3.58
C ALA A 112 14.95 -1.92 3.20
N GLY A 113 13.78 -1.35 2.94
CA GLY A 113 13.68 0.06 2.55
C GLY A 113 13.75 0.34 1.06
N ASN A 114 13.95 -0.67 0.21
CA ASN A 114 14.11 -0.47 -1.24
C ASN A 114 12.76 -0.32 -1.96
N PRO A 115 12.36 0.90 -2.39
CA PRO A 115 11.10 1.11 -3.07
C PRO A 115 11.06 0.49 -4.47
N TYR A 116 12.20 0.07 -5.03
CA TYR A 116 12.29 -0.52 -6.38
C TYR A 116 12.38 -2.05 -6.35
N TYR A 117 12.25 -2.69 -5.18
CA TYR A 117 12.37 -4.15 -5.08
C TYR A 117 11.35 -4.89 -5.96
N GLY A 118 10.16 -4.33 -6.17
CA GLY A 118 9.13 -4.97 -6.98
C GLY A 118 9.40 -4.97 -8.50
N PHE A 119 10.52 -4.39 -8.96
CA PHE A 119 11.00 -4.56 -10.34
C PHE A 119 11.79 -5.86 -10.54
N ASN A 120 12.09 -6.61 -9.48
CA ASN A 120 12.72 -7.91 -9.63
C ASN A 120 11.79 -8.91 -10.34
N LYS A 121 12.33 -9.65 -11.32
CA LYS A 121 11.57 -10.65 -12.09
C LYS A 121 11.02 -11.77 -11.21
N ASP A 122 11.77 -12.12 -10.18
CA ASP A 122 11.33 -13.05 -9.14
C ASP A 122 11.30 -12.32 -7.79
N LEU A 123 10.12 -12.29 -7.17
CA LEU A 123 9.93 -11.73 -5.84
C LEU A 123 10.13 -12.79 -4.75
N GLY A 124 10.13 -14.08 -5.10
CA GLY A 124 10.34 -15.21 -4.20
C GLY A 124 9.52 -15.08 -2.91
N LYS A 125 10.23 -14.91 -1.80
CA LYS A 125 9.65 -14.79 -0.45
C LYS A 125 8.86 -13.49 -0.22
N VAL A 126 9.19 -12.43 -0.97
CA VAL A 126 8.49 -11.13 -0.98
C VAL A 126 7.22 -11.17 -1.82
N SER A 127 6.93 -12.27 -2.51
CA SER A 127 5.71 -12.39 -3.29
C SER A 127 4.47 -12.20 -2.43
N SER A 128 3.54 -11.35 -2.87
CA SER A 128 2.24 -11.15 -2.23
C SER A 128 1.40 -12.43 -2.18
N ALA A 129 1.78 -13.45 -2.95
CA ALA A 129 1.21 -14.79 -2.87
C ALA A 129 1.36 -15.43 -1.48
N ASN A 130 2.40 -15.06 -0.73
CA ASN A 130 2.70 -15.65 0.57
C ASN A 130 1.90 -15.03 1.74
N TYR A 131 1.18 -13.93 1.49
CA TYR A 131 0.43 -13.20 2.52
C TYR A 131 -0.86 -12.55 1.97
N ARG A 132 -1.62 -13.32 1.17
CA ARG A 132 -2.81 -12.83 0.48
C ARG A 132 -3.97 -12.50 1.42
N THR A 133 -4.20 -13.33 2.44
CA THR A 133 -5.28 -13.13 3.43
C THR A 133 -4.97 -11.92 4.31
N LEU A 134 -3.72 -11.76 4.74
CA LEU A 134 -3.25 -10.62 5.49
C LEU A 134 -3.36 -9.32 4.67
N THR A 135 -3.05 -9.39 3.38
CA THR A 135 -3.30 -8.28 2.45
C THR A 135 -4.79 -7.92 2.46
N TRP A 136 -5.68 -8.90 2.36
CA TRP A 136 -7.13 -8.66 2.41
C TRP A 136 -7.55 -8.00 3.73
N VAL A 137 -7.07 -8.47 4.89
CA VAL A 137 -7.37 -7.84 6.20
C VAL A 137 -6.93 -6.38 6.23
N ALA A 138 -5.71 -6.09 5.80
CA ALA A 138 -5.20 -4.71 5.77
C ALA A 138 -6.06 -3.80 4.88
N TRP A 139 -6.54 -4.33 3.77
CA TRP A 139 -7.42 -3.62 2.85
C TRP A 139 -8.80 -3.32 3.43
N GLU A 140 -9.42 -4.29 4.10
CA GLU A 140 -10.69 -4.07 4.81
C GLU A 140 -10.53 -3.03 5.91
N VAL A 141 -9.44 -3.10 6.69
CA VAL A 141 -9.16 -2.11 7.74
C VAL A 141 -9.01 -0.70 7.17
N LEU A 142 -8.26 -0.54 6.08
CA LEU A 142 -8.10 0.76 5.42
C LEU A 142 -9.43 1.31 4.86
N THR A 143 -10.26 0.44 4.29
CA THR A 143 -11.53 0.83 3.65
C THR A 143 -12.60 1.15 4.68
N CYS A 144 -12.71 0.38 5.76
CA CYS A 144 -13.71 0.59 6.80
C CYS A 144 -13.45 1.86 7.63
N GLY A 145 -12.20 2.26 7.85
CA GLY A 145 -11.90 3.43 8.67
C GLY A 145 -11.71 4.74 7.90
N SER A 146 -11.65 4.70 6.56
CA SER A 146 -11.69 5.88 5.71
C SER A 146 -12.49 5.54 4.44
N PRO A 147 -13.74 6.05 4.28
CA PRO A 147 -14.58 5.79 3.10
C PRO A 147 -14.11 6.54 1.84
N GLY A 148 -12.81 6.48 1.55
CA GLY A 148 -12.15 7.03 0.37
C GLY A 148 -11.45 5.94 -0.40
N ASP A 149 -11.89 5.74 -1.64
CA ASP A 149 -11.40 4.79 -2.64
C ASP A 149 -11.39 3.32 -2.21
N ALA A 150 -12.55 2.67 -2.34
CA ALA A 150 -12.56 1.23 -2.60
C ALA A 150 -11.74 0.99 -3.87
N ILE A 151 -10.50 0.49 -3.73
CA ILE A 151 -9.68 0.08 -4.87
C ILE A 151 -10.19 -1.31 -5.33
N SER A 152 -11.47 -1.32 -5.72
CA SER A 152 -12.18 -2.42 -6.34
C SER A 152 -11.39 -2.91 -7.55
N GLY A 153 -10.89 -4.14 -7.49
CA GLY A 153 -10.26 -4.82 -8.62
C GLY A 153 -8.74 -4.97 -8.59
N TYR A 154 -8.04 -4.65 -7.49
CA TYR A 154 -6.63 -5.01 -7.37
C TYR A 154 -6.45 -6.55 -7.30
N LYS A 155 -5.80 -7.13 -8.30
CA LYS A 155 -5.62 -8.60 -8.44
C LYS A 155 -4.82 -9.24 -7.30
N GLY A 156 -4.06 -8.46 -6.52
CA GLY A 156 -3.25 -8.97 -5.41
C GLY A 156 -4.04 -9.19 -4.11
N VAL A 157 -5.31 -8.83 -4.05
CA VAL A 157 -6.21 -9.13 -2.93
C VAL A 157 -7.00 -10.39 -3.25
N THR A 158 -6.97 -11.36 -2.34
CA THR A 158 -7.74 -12.60 -2.49
C THR A 158 -9.23 -12.33 -2.33
N ARG A 159 -10.05 -13.02 -3.13
CA ARG A 159 -11.52 -13.01 -2.99
C ARG A 159 -12.04 -14.00 -1.96
N THR A 160 -11.20 -14.98 -1.62
CA THR A 160 -11.51 -16.07 -0.68
C THR A 160 -10.43 -16.10 0.39
N PRO A 161 -10.44 -15.14 1.32
CA PRO A 161 -9.51 -15.12 2.45
C PRO A 161 -9.73 -16.33 3.36
N GLN A 162 -8.64 -16.87 3.90
CA GLN A 162 -8.73 -17.92 4.93
C GLN A 162 -9.42 -17.36 6.18
N GLU A 163 -10.20 -18.17 6.88
CA GLU A 163 -10.85 -17.76 8.13
C GLU A 163 -11.70 -16.48 8.01
N GLN A 164 -12.25 -16.20 6.81
CA GLN A 164 -12.94 -14.95 6.47
C GLN A 164 -13.94 -14.49 7.53
N THR A 165 -14.91 -15.34 7.89
CA THR A 165 -15.96 -15.00 8.87
C THR A 165 -15.39 -14.59 10.23
N ARG A 166 -14.28 -15.21 10.64
CA ARG A 166 -13.63 -14.91 11.91
C ARG A 166 -12.89 -13.58 11.85
N LEU A 167 -12.20 -13.30 10.74
CA LEU A 167 -11.50 -12.05 10.50
C LEU A 167 -12.49 -10.87 10.35
N GLU A 168 -13.57 -11.03 9.58
CA GLU A 168 -14.64 -10.05 9.42
C GLU A 168 -15.26 -9.67 10.77
N ARG A 169 -15.44 -10.64 11.66
CA ARG A 169 -15.96 -10.40 13.02
C ARG A 169 -15.00 -9.53 13.84
N ILE A 170 -13.69 -9.77 13.75
CA ILE A 170 -12.68 -8.94 14.43
C ILE A 170 -12.73 -7.50 13.88
N ILE A 171 -12.76 -7.36 12.55
CA ILE A 171 -12.79 -6.06 11.87
C ILE A 171 -14.05 -5.28 12.24
N SER A 172 -15.21 -5.92 12.11
CA SER A 172 -16.51 -5.31 12.39
C SER A 172 -16.64 -4.90 13.86
N ASN A 173 -16.16 -5.73 14.80
CA ASN A 173 -16.22 -5.40 16.22
C ASN A 173 -15.33 -4.20 16.57
N TYR A 174 -14.13 -4.12 15.98
CA TYR A 174 -13.25 -2.98 16.17
C TYR A 174 -13.88 -1.68 15.68
N PHE A 175 -14.36 -1.64 14.42
CA PHE A 175 -14.96 -0.43 13.88
C PHE A 175 -16.30 -0.08 14.52
N ARG A 176 -17.07 -1.05 14.97
CA ARG A 176 -18.28 -0.79 15.77
C ARG A 176 -17.93 -0.10 17.08
N ALA A 177 -16.93 -0.60 17.81
CA ALA A 177 -16.50 0.00 19.08
C ALA A 177 -15.93 1.42 18.87
N ARG A 178 -15.06 1.58 17.86
CA ARG A 178 -14.47 2.87 17.51
C ARG A 178 -15.52 3.90 17.05
N ASN A 179 -16.46 3.50 16.20
CA ASN A 179 -17.53 4.39 15.75
C ASN A 179 -18.49 4.74 16.87
N ALA A 180 -18.79 3.80 17.78
CA ALA A 180 -19.61 4.08 18.95
C ALA A 180 -18.96 5.17 19.83
N TYR A 181 -17.65 5.06 20.09
CA TYR A 181 -16.86 6.06 20.81
C TYR A 181 -16.86 7.43 20.12
N LEU A 182 -16.79 7.46 18.78
CA LEU A 182 -16.82 8.72 18.01
C LEU A 182 -18.23 9.33 17.89
N SER A 183 -19.28 8.53 18.07
CA SER A 183 -20.69 8.95 17.96
C SER A 183 -21.34 9.34 19.29
N SER A 184 -20.67 9.13 20.43
CA SER A 184 -21.18 9.58 21.72
C SER A 184 -20.94 11.09 21.87
N ASP A 185 -21.96 11.88 21.59
CA ASP A 185 -22.03 13.33 21.86
C ASP A 185 -22.14 13.67 23.37
N GLU A 186 -21.47 12.93 24.26
CA GLU A 186 -21.51 13.16 25.72
C GLU A 186 -20.15 13.62 26.28
N PRO A 187 -20.15 14.54 27.27
CA PRO A 187 -18.96 15.24 27.72
C PRO A 187 -17.95 14.31 28.41
N GLU A 188 -16.66 14.61 28.17
CA GLU A 188 -15.47 13.90 28.63
C GLU A 188 -15.52 13.45 30.10
N ASP A 189 -15.58 12.13 30.33
CA ASP A 189 -15.22 11.54 31.63
C ASP A 189 -13.77 11.04 31.58
N THR A 190 -12.88 11.83 32.19
CA THR A 190 -11.41 11.77 32.07
C THR A 190 -10.76 10.58 32.78
N ALA A 191 -11.51 9.72 33.47
CA ALA A 191 -10.97 8.60 34.23
C ALA A 191 -10.70 7.33 33.40
N ALA A 192 -11.36 7.14 32.25
CA ALA A 192 -11.16 5.96 31.40
C ALA A 192 -9.90 6.06 30.50
N MET A 193 -9.25 7.22 30.47
CA MET A 193 -8.19 7.58 29.52
C MET A 193 -6.79 7.05 29.91
N GLU A 194 -6.63 6.50 31.13
CA GLU A 194 -5.33 6.10 31.68
C GLU A 194 -4.90 4.66 31.31
N ILE A 195 -5.85 3.77 31.00
CA ILE A 195 -5.58 2.32 30.84
C ILE A 195 -5.06 1.97 29.43
N ASP A 196 -5.30 2.83 28.43
CA ASP A 196 -4.97 2.54 27.02
C ASP A 196 -3.69 3.25 26.52
N LYS A 197 -3.20 4.26 27.24
CA LYS A 197 -1.97 5.00 26.86
C LYS A 197 -0.70 4.16 26.99
N GLN A 198 -0.63 3.26 27.97
CA GLN A 198 0.59 2.48 28.25
C GLN A 198 0.87 1.41 27.18
N LYS A 199 -0.17 0.77 26.63
CA LYS A 199 -0.02 -0.27 25.59
C LYS A 199 0.41 0.32 24.23
N VAL A 200 0.05 1.58 23.97
CA VAL A 200 0.45 2.32 22.77
C VAL A 200 1.93 2.75 22.83
N VAL A 201 2.47 3.01 24.03
CA VAL A 201 3.88 3.42 24.22
C VAL A 201 4.85 2.26 23.94
N ASP A 202 4.50 1.03 24.33
CA ASP A 202 5.34 -0.15 24.11
C ASP A 202 5.41 -0.56 22.62
N LEU A 203 4.31 -0.37 21.87
CA LEU A 203 4.24 -0.59 20.42
C LEU A 203 5.03 0.47 19.62
N LYS A 204 5.01 1.73 20.06
CA LYS A 204 5.81 2.82 19.47
C LYS A 204 7.31 2.54 19.49
N THR A 205 7.79 1.92 20.56
CA THR A 205 9.22 1.59 20.73
C THR A 205 9.66 0.49 19.75
N LEU A 206 8.81 -0.50 19.48
CA LEU A 206 9.08 -1.57 18.52
C LEU A 206 9.00 -1.07 17.07
N MET A 207 8.08 -0.15 16.78
CA MET A 207 7.80 0.33 15.42
C MET A 207 8.72 1.47 14.95
N SER A 208 9.35 2.22 15.88
CA SER A 208 10.44 3.16 15.56
C SER A 208 11.62 2.48 14.85
N GLN A 209 11.81 1.17 15.03
CA GLN A 209 12.86 0.40 14.35
C GLN A 209 12.52 0.11 12.87
N CYS A 210 11.24 0.19 12.49
CA CYS A 210 10.75 0.03 11.11
C CYS A 210 10.55 1.39 10.39
N GLY A 211 10.81 2.50 11.09
CA GLY A 211 10.46 3.86 10.71
C GLY A 211 11.36 4.44 9.63
N LYS A 212 11.02 4.18 8.37
CA LYS A 212 11.32 5.01 7.17
C LYS A 212 10.58 4.57 5.90
N LEU A 213 9.83 3.46 5.94
CA LEU A 213 9.19 2.86 4.77
C LEU A 213 7.72 3.28 4.53
N PHE A 214 7.06 3.87 5.52
CA PHE A 214 5.59 3.98 5.54
C PHE A 214 5.05 5.39 5.82
N GLN A 215 5.93 6.40 5.88
CA GLN A 215 5.53 7.82 5.84
C GLN A 215 5.24 8.26 4.41
#